data_AF-A0A926HTE9-F1
#
_entry.id   AF-A0A926HTE9-F1
#
_cell.length_a   1.000
_cell.length_b   1.000
_cell.length_c   1.000
_cell.angle_alpha   90.00
_cell.angle_beta   90.00
_cell.angle_gamma   90.00
#
_symmetry.space_group_name_H-M   'P 1'
#
loop_
_entity.id
_entity.type
_entity.pdbx_description
1 polymer ?
#
loop_
_entity_poly.entity_id
_entity_poly.type
_entity_poly.pdbx_seq_one_letter_code
_entity_poly.pdbx_strand_id
1 'polypeptide(L)'
;MSVANVFVGFWILISVDVLLSFGLQIMLALAVFYDAKARGNSEPLMWALLVGLLGLVPGVIYLCMRDSAKNRMIVCPQCHAVHAIGLPNCPQCGVYNPYCYPFCNPEIPMYAKKAKTFFIIAMILLAVTVIVMFVAMWIMIVGMVSQAG
;
A
#
# COMPACT_ATOMS: atom_id res chain seq x y z
N MET A 1 16.36 -38.78 -2.42
CA MET A 1 15.94 -38.02 -3.61
C MET A 1 17.17 -37.74 -4.45
N SER A 2 17.10 -37.81 -5.77
CA SER A 2 18.24 -37.42 -6.61
C SER A 2 18.49 -35.91 -6.47
N VAL A 3 19.74 -35.49 -6.67
CA VAL A 3 20.17 -34.08 -6.70
C VAL A 3 19.25 -33.26 -7.61
N ALA A 4 18.96 -33.80 -8.79
CA ALA A 4 18.07 -33.21 -9.78
C ALA A 4 16.67 -32.91 -9.22
N ASN A 5 16.08 -33.81 -8.43
CA ASN A 5 14.74 -33.60 -7.88
C ASN A 5 14.70 -32.45 -6.85
N VAL A 6 15.77 -32.27 -6.06
CA VAL A 6 15.87 -31.15 -5.10
C VAL A 6 15.98 -29.82 -5.85
N PHE A 7 16.84 -29.75 -6.87
CA PHE A 7 17.00 -28.56 -7.69
C PHE A 7 15.72 -28.20 -8.46
N VAL A 8 15.03 -29.18 -9.04
CA VAL A 8 13.76 -28.96 -9.75
C VAL A 8 12.71 -28.43 -8.77
N GLY A 9 12.58 -29.01 -7.58
CA GLY A 9 11.66 -28.54 -6.55
C GLY A 9 11.95 -27.10 -6.11
N PHE A 10 13.23 -26.75 -5.91
CA PHE A 10 13.64 -25.39 -5.58
C PHE A 10 13.23 -24.37 -6.65
N TRP A 11 13.53 -24.64 -7.93
CA TRP A 11 13.17 -23.74 -9.02
C TRP A 11 11.66 -23.56 -9.17
N ILE A 12 10.89 -24.62 -8.96
CA ILE A 12 9.43 -24.54 -8.95
C ILE A 12 8.96 -23.57 -7.84
N LEU A 13 9.45 -23.73 -6.61
CA LEU A 13 9.07 -22.85 -5.49
C LEU A 13 9.44 -21.39 -5.75
N ILE A 14 10.63 -21.13 -6.31
CA ILE A 14 11.06 -19.78 -6.68
C ILE A 14 10.14 -19.19 -7.77
N SER A 15 9.79 -19.97 -8.79
CA SER A 15 8.88 -19.48 -9.85
C SER A 15 7.50 -19.10 -9.30
N VAL A 16 6.98 -19.87 -8.35
CA VAL A 16 5.70 -19.58 -7.67
C VAL A 16 5.82 -18.32 -6.82
N ASP A 17 6.93 -18.15 -6.09
CA ASP A 17 7.18 -16.96 -5.26
C ASP A 17 7.27 -15.67 -6.09
N VAL A 18 7.88 -15.73 -7.27
CA VAL A 18 7.91 -14.60 -8.22
C VAL A 18 6.50 -14.19 -8.65
N LEU A 19 5.64 -15.16 -8.99
CA LEU A 19 4.24 -14.88 -9.36
C LEU A 19 3.45 -14.25 -8.20
N LEU A 20 3.64 -14.76 -6.98
CA LEU A 20 3.04 -14.19 -5.78
C LEU A 20 3.53 -12.76 -5.52
N SER A 21 4.82 -12.50 -5.75
CA SER A 21 5.44 -11.17 -5.59
C SER A 21 4.89 -10.14 -6.59
N PHE A 22 4.58 -10.55 -7.83
CA PHE A 22 3.87 -9.68 -8.77
C PHE A 22 2.45 -9.36 -8.27
N GLY A 23 1.72 -10.36 -7.78
CA GLY A 23 0.41 -10.16 -7.18
C GLY A 23 0.45 -9.20 -5.98
N LEU A 24 1.47 -9.35 -5.12
CA LEU A 24 1.74 -8.45 -3.99
C LEU A 24 1.90 -7.00 -4.44
N GLN A 25 2.73 -6.73 -5.46
CA GLN A 25 2.95 -5.37 -5.96
C GLN A 25 1.66 -4.74 -6.49
N ILE A 26 0.85 -5.51 -7.23
CA ILE A 26 -0.45 -5.03 -7.75
C ILE A 26 -1.40 -4.70 -6.59
N MET A 27 -1.51 -5.56 -5.58
CA MET A 27 -2.37 -5.32 -4.42
C MET A 27 -1.91 -4.11 -3.62
N LEU A 28 -0.60 -3.92 -3.46
CA LEU A 28 -0.03 -2.76 -2.79
C LEU A 28 -0.30 -1.46 -3.57
N ALA A 29 -0.16 -1.48 -4.90
CA ALA A 29 -0.49 -0.36 -5.77
C ALA A 29 -1.98 0.03 -5.65
N LEU A 30 -2.88 -0.96 -5.68
CA LEU A 30 -4.32 -0.73 -5.50
C LEU A 30 -4.66 -0.20 -4.11
N ALA A 31 -3.99 -0.70 -3.06
CA ALA A 31 -4.17 -0.20 -1.71
C ALA A 31 -3.85 1.29 -1.60
N VAL A 32 -2.71 1.72 -2.16
CA VAL A 32 -2.28 3.12 -2.19
C VAL A 32 -3.18 3.97 -3.06
N PHE A 33 -3.59 3.47 -4.23
CA PHE A 33 -4.52 4.18 -5.11
C PHE A 33 -5.83 4.54 -4.40
N TYR A 34 -6.43 3.57 -3.72
CA TYR A 34 -7.69 3.78 -3.01
C TYR A 34 -7.50 4.59 -1.72
N ASP A 35 -6.37 4.46 -1.00
CA ASP A 35 -6.07 5.32 0.15
C ASP A 35 -5.90 6.78 -0.29
N ALA A 36 -5.21 7.02 -1.42
CA ALA A 36 -5.01 8.36 -1.96
C ALA A 36 -6.34 9.00 -2.39
N LYS A 37 -7.24 8.23 -3.01
CA LYS A 37 -8.61 8.68 -3.32
C LYS A 37 -9.43 8.98 -2.05
N ALA A 38 -9.32 8.14 -1.02
CA ALA A 38 -10.01 8.37 0.25
C ALA A 38 -9.53 9.65 0.96
N ARG A 39 -8.31 10.11 0.65
CA ARG A 39 -7.71 11.34 1.21
C ARG A 39 -7.81 12.56 0.30
N GLY A 40 -8.52 12.47 -0.81
CA GLY A 40 -8.70 13.61 -1.72
C GLY A 40 -7.41 14.05 -2.42
N ASN A 41 -6.45 13.14 -2.60
CA ASN A 41 -5.22 13.42 -3.33
C ASN A 41 -5.51 13.64 -4.82
N SER A 42 -4.87 14.65 -5.43
CA SER A 42 -5.03 14.98 -6.86
C SER A 42 -4.37 13.96 -7.79
N GLU A 43 -3.35 13.23 -7.32
CA GLU A 43 -2.52 12.35 -8.14
C GLU A 43 -2.46 10.90 -7.58
N PRO A 44 -3.61 10.23 -7.39
CA PRO A 44 -3.64 8.89 -6.80
C PRO A 44 -2.92 7.85 -7.67
N LEU A 45 -2.91 8.04 -9.00
CA LEU A 45 -2.25 7.13 -9.94
C LEU A 45 -0.73 7.19 -9.81
N MET A 46 -0.14 8.38 -9.64
CA MET A 46 1.30 8.52 -9.47
C MET A 46 1.78 7.72 -8.26
N TRP A 47 1.11 7.88 -7.11
CA TRP A 47 1.44 7.15 -5.90
C TRP A 47 1.27 5.64 -6.06
N ALA A 48 0.21 5.20 -6.73
CA ALA A 48 0.00 3.79 -7.03
C ALA A 48 1.12 3.19 -7.89
N LEU A 49 1.56 3.91 -8.93
CA LEU A 49 2.64 3.46 -9.82
C LEU A 49 4.00 3.44 -9.10
N LEU A 50 4.30 4.48 -8.31
CA LEU A 50 5.53 4.54 -7.53
C LEU A 50 5.61 3.36 -6.57
N VAL A 51 4.56 3.11 -5.78
CA VAL A 51 4.54 2.03 -4.80
C VAL A 51 4.46 0.65 -5.46
N GLY A 52 3.71 0.53 -6.55
CA GLY A 52 3.63 -0.70 -7.32
C GLY A 52 4.98 -1.13 -7.88
N LEU A 53 5.71 -0.22 -8.52
CA LEU A 53 6.95 -0.54 -9.24
C LEU A 53 8.20 -0.55 -8.35
N LEU A 54 8.33 0.42 -7.45
CA LEU A 54 9.51 0.59 -6.59
C LEU A 54 9.33 -0.07 -5.20
N GLY A 55 8.14 -0.59 -4.93
CA GLY A 55 7.82 -1.32 -3.70
C GLY A 55 7.66 -0.43 -2.46
N LEU A 56 8.19 -0.92 -1.34
CA LEU A 56 7.87 -0.38 0.00
C LEU A 56 8.45 1.02 0.24
N VAL A 57 9.58 1.38 -0.37
CA VAL A 57 10.27 2.67 -0.10
C VAL A 57 9.36 3.87 -0.40
N PRO A 58 8.82 4.05 -1.62
CA PRO A 58 7.83 5.10 -1.87
C PRO A 58 6.53 4.91 -1.09
N GLY A 59 6.21 3.68 -0.67
CA GLY A 59 5.05 3.40 0.19
C GLY A 59 5.17 4.06 1.55
N VAL A 60 6.33 3.98 2.19
CA VAL A 60 6.60 4.66 3.47
C VAL A 60 6.57 6.18 3.28
N ILE A 61 7.20 6.67 2.22
CA ILE A 61 7.22 8.11 1.88
C ILE A 61 5.79 8.64 1.69
N TYR A 62 4.96 7.89 0.95
CA TYR A 62 3.53 8.19 0.79
C TYR A 62 2.83 8.27 2.14
N LEU A 63 3.04 7.28 3.02
CA LEU A 63 2.41 7.25 4.34
C LEU A 63 2.75 8.49 5.19
N CYS A 64 3.98 8.99 5.10
CA CYS A 64 4.40 10.21 5.78
C CYS A 64 3.73 11.48 5.21
N MET A 65 3.47 11.52 3.89
CA MET A 65 2.96 12.72 3.22
C MET A 65 1.44 12.72 2.96
N ARG A 66 0.76 11.58 3.14
CA ARG A 66 -0.63 11.39 2.72
C ARG A 66 -1.63 12.38 3.32
N ASP A 67 -1.33 12.95 4.48
CA ASP A 67 -2.21 13.90 5.18
C ASP A 67 -1.79 15.36 5.01
N SER A 68 -0.65 15.63 4.34
CA SER A 68 -0.12 16.98 4.17
C SER A 68 -1.08 17.92 3.43
N ALA A 69 -1.80 17.40 2.43
CA ALA A 69 -2.79 18.18 1.69
C ALA A 69 -4.01 18.55 2.55
N LYS A 70 -4.55 17.59 3.32
CA LYS A 70 -5.72 17.77 4.19
C LYS A 70 -5.44 18.73 5.35
N ASN A 71 -4.20 18.72 5.86
CA ASN A 71 -3.76 19.55 6.99
C ASN A 71 -3.25 20.93 6.57
N ARG A 72 -3.32 21.28 5.28
CA ARG A 72 -2.95 22.61 4.82
C ARG A 72 -3.85 23.66 5.47
N MET A 73 -3.25 24.68 6.06
CA MET A 73 -3.98 25.77 6.71
C MET A 73 -4.49 26.77 5.67
N ILE A 74 -5.75 27.20 5.82
CA ILE A 74 -6.40 28.24 5.03
C ILE A 74 -7.02 29.29 5.96
N VAL A 75 -7.32 30.47 5.41
CA VAL A 75 -7.98 31.57 6.12
C VAL A 75 -9.46 31.60 5.73
N CYS A 76 -10.34 31.65 6.73
CA CYS A 76 -11.78 31.76 6.49
C CYS A 76 -12.12 33.12 5.83
N PRO A 77 -12.87 33.17 4.71
CA PRO A 77 -13.20 34.42 4.04
C PRO A 77 -14.23 35.28 4.80
N GLN A 78 -14.88 34.76 5.85
CA GLN A 78 -15.86 35.48 6.65
C GLN A 78 -15.29 35.98 7.97
N CYS A 79 -14.74 35.08 8.79
CA CYS A 79 -14.26 35.42 10.14
C CYS A 79 -12.73 35.52 10.26
N HIS A 80 -11.98 35.30 9.18
CA HIS A 80 -10.51 35.36 9.14
C HIS A 80 -9.78 34.38 10.08
N ALA A 81 -10.48 33.43 10.70
CA ALA A 81 -9.86 32.38 11.48
C ALA A 81 -9.06 31.42 10.58
N VAL A 82 -7.92 30.97 11.09
CA VAL A 82 -7.04 30.00 10.42
C VAL A 82 -7.46 28.59 10.81
N HIS A 83 -7.74 27.74 9.82
CA HIS A 83 -8.12 26.34 10.05
C HIS A 83 -7.64 25.43 8.91
N ALA A 84 -7.64 24.12 9.11
CA ALA A 84 -7.24 23.18 8.06
C ALA A 84 -8.29 23.12 6.93
N ILE A 85 -7.81 22.92 5.70
CA ILE A 85 -8.61 22.86 4.47
C ILE A 85 -9.58 21.67 4.46
N GLY A 86 -9.24 20.60 5.16
CA GLY A 86 -10.04 19.38 5.25
C GLY A 86 -11.27 19.46 6.17
N LEU A 87 -11.55 20.61 6.80
CA LEU A 87 -12.78 20.78 7.58
C LEU A 87 -13.95 21.24 6.69
N PRO A 88 -15.14 20.64 6.82
CA PRO A 88 -16.32 21.01 6.04
C PRO A 88 -16.85 22.42 6.36
N ASN A 89 -16.68 22.86 7.61
CA ASN A 89 -17.14 24.15 8.09
C ASN A 89 -16.03 24.83 8.89
N CYS A 90 -16.01 26.16 8.89
CA CYS A 90 -15.12 26.92 9.75
C CYS A 90 -15.46 26.64 11.23
N PRO A 91 -14.49 26.25 12.07
CA PRO A 91 -14.76 25.93 13.48
C PRO A 91 -15.13 27.15 14.34
N GLN A 92 -14.91 28.37 13.83
CA GLN A 92 -15.20 29.61 14.55
C GLN A 92 -16.58 30.19 14.17
N CYS A 93 -16.87 30.37 12.88
CA CYS A 93 -18.13 30.99 12.44
C CYS A 93 -19.14 30.03 11.78
N GLY A 94 -18.78 28.75 11.59
CA GLY A 94 -19.69 27.75 11.02
C GLY A 94 -19.92 27.84 9.51
N VAL A 95 -19.37 28.85 8.82
CA VAL A 95 -19.53 28.96 7.36
C VAL A 95 -18.95 27.74 6.64
N TYR A 96 -19.64 27.29 5.60
CA TYR A 96 -19.18 26.17 4.77
C TYR A 96 -17.86 26.49 4.07
N ASN A 97 -16.94 25.53 4.07
CA ASN A 97 -15.65 25.62 3.40
C ASN A 97 -15.72 24.98 2.01
N PRO A 98 -15.75 25.76 0.92
CA PRO A 98 -15.83 25.23 -0.44
C PRO A 98 -14.60 24.41 -0.84
N TYR A 99 -13.46 24.62 -0.18
CA TYR A 99 -12.23 23.89 -0.46
C TYR A 99 -12.19 22.49 0.17
N CYS A 100 -13.15 22.10 1.02
CA CYS A 100 -13.19 20.75 1.59
C CYS A 100 -13.58 19.68 0.57
N TYR A 101 -14.15 20.04 -0.58
CA TYR A 101 -14.78 19.07 -1.50
C TYR A 101 -13.94 17.80 -1.79
N PRO A 102 -12.62 17.87 -2.08
CA PRO A 102 -11.80 16.68 -2.29
C PRO A 102 -11.75 15.73 -1.08
N PHE A 103 -11.87 16.27 0.13
CA PHE A 103 -11.74 15.58 1.43
C PHE A 103 -13.09 15.24 2.08
N CYS A 104 -14.19 15.76 1.53
CA CYS A 104 -15.54 15.68 2.08
C CYS A 104 -16.50 14.89 1.15
N ASN A 105 -15.98 14.10 0.19
CA ASN A 105 -16.82 13.39 -0.77
C ASN A 105 -17.54 12.16 -0.15
N PRO A 106 -18.74 11.79 -0.62
CA PRO A 106 -19.52 10.68 -0.06
C PRO A 106 -18.95 9.29 -0.37
N GLU A 107 -18.00 9.18 -1.30
CA GLU A 107 -17.37 7.92 -1.71
C GLU A 107 -16.13 7.55 -0.85
N ILE A 108 -15.62 8.46 -0.02
CA ILE A 108 -14.51 8.24 0.91
C ILE A 108 -14.63 6.94 1.70
N PRO A 109 -15.76 6.61 2.36
CA PRO A 109 -15.86 5.37 3.14
C PRO A 109 -15.69 4.11 2.27
N MET A 110 -16.17 4.15 1.01
CA MET A 110 -16.00 3.05 0.06
C MET A 110 -14.52 2.91 -0.34
N TYR A 111 -13.83 4.01 -0.63
CA TYR A 111 -12.40 3.99 -0.96
C TYR A 111 -11.53 3.54 0.23
N ALA A 112 -11.81 4.03 1.44
CA ALA A 112 -11.10 3.64 2.65
C ALA A 112 -11.26 2.14 2.95
N LYS A 113 -12.46 1.58 2.74
CA LYS A 113 -12.71 0.14 2.87
C LYS A 113 -11.90 -0.66 1.87
N LYS A 114 -11.91 -0.26 0.58
CA LYS A 114 -11.13 -0.93 -0.47
C LYS A 114 -9.64 -0.88 -0.18
N ALA A 115 -9.11 0.29 0.19
CA ALA A 115 -7.71 0.47 0.56
C ALA A 115 -7.27 -0.49 1.67
N LYS A 116 -8.06 -0.59 2.74
CA LYS A 116 -7.81 -1.51 3.85
C LYS A 116 -7.83 -2.97 3.39
N THR A 117 -8.81 -3.37 2.58
CA THR A 117 -8.89 -4.74 2.07
C THR A 117 -7.68 -5.11 1.22
N PHE A 118 -7.29 -4.27 0.26
CA PHE A 118 -6.11 -4.52 -0.58
C PHE A 118 -4.82 -4.53 0.24
N PHE A 119 -4.70 -3.65 1.23
CA PHE A 119 -3.54 -3.64 2.13
C PHE A 119 -3.44 -4.93 2.96
N ILE A 120 -4.55 -5.42 3.51
CA ILE A 120 -4.57 -6.69 4.26
C ILE A 120 -4.16 -7.85 3.35
N ILE A 121 -4.71 -7.92 2.13
CA ILE A 121 -4.36 -8.96 1.17
C ILE A 121 -2.86 -8.88 0.82
N ALA A 122 -2.33 -7.68 0.57
CA ALA A 122 -0.91 -7.48 0.31
C ALA A 122 -0.05 -7.95 1.50
N MET A 123 -0.41 -7.61 2.74
CA MET A 123 0.33 -8.06 3.92
C MET A 123 0.31 -9.58 4.10
N ILE A 124 -0.82 -10.24 3.77
CA ILE A 124 -0.91 -11.71 3.78
C ILE A 124 0.00 -12.30 2.69
N LEU A 125 -0.05 -11.77 1.47
CA LEU A 125 0.81 -12.23 0.37
C LEU A 125 2.29 -12.07 0.72
N LEU A 126 2.68 -10.94 1.33
CA LEU A 126 4.04 -10.71 1.80
C LEU A 126 4.48 -11.75 2.85
N ALA A 127 3.60 -12.09 3.79
CA ALA A 127 3.92 -13.12 4.77
C ALA A 127 4.11 -14.49 4.11
N VAL A 128 3.24 -14.83 3.14
CA VAL A 128 3.33 -16.09 2.38
C VAL A 128 4.61 -16.16 1.56
N THR A 129 4.98 -15.11 0.82
CA THR A 129 6.23 -15.10 0.02
C THR A 129 7.46 -15.28 0.89
N VAL A 130 7.51 -14.59 2.03
CA VAL A 130 8.60 -14.75 3.01
C VAL A 130 8.69 -16.19 3.52
N ILE A 131 7.55 -16.81 3.89
CA ILE A 131 7.51 -18.21 4.35
C ILE A 131 7.97 -19.18 3.25
N VAL A 132 7.48 -19.01 2.02
CA VAL A 132 7.86 -19.85 0.88
C VAL A 132 9.36 -19.73 0.61
N MET A 133 9.92 -18.53 0.68
CA MET A 133 11.35 -18.30 0.52
C MET A 133 12.16 -19.02 1.60
N PHE A 134 11.75 -18.95 2.88
CA PHE A 134 12.40 -19.70 3.94
C PHE A 134 12.33 -21.21 3.71
N VAL A 135 11.15 -21.74 3.37
CA VAL A 135 10.97 -23.18 3.08
C VAL A 135 11.84 -23.63 1.91
N ALA A 136 11.92 -22.84 0.83
CA ALA A 136 12.77 -23.13 -0.31
C ALA A 136 14.26 -23.19 0.07
N MET A 137 14.72 -22.25 0.90
CA MET A 137 16.09 -22.26 1.43
C MET A 137 16.35 -23.47 2.32
N TRP A 138 15.42 -23.82 3.22
CA TRP A 138 15.52 -25.00 4.08
C TRP A 138 15.64 -26.30 3.28
N ILE A 139 14.81 -26.48 2.26
CA ILE A 139 14.85 -27.66 1.38
C ILE A 139 16.19 -27.76 0.66
N MET A 140 16.72 -26.65 0.16
CA MET A 140 18.04 -26.62 -0.48
C MET A 140 19.15 -27.03 0.48
N ILE A 141 19.20 -26.45 1.68
CA ILE A 141 20.23 -26.75 2.68
C ILE A 141 20.20 -28.23 3.08
N VAL A 142 19.02 -28.75 3.45
CA VAL A 142 18.85 -30.16 3.84
C VAL A 142 19.20 -31.09 2.69
N GLY A 143 18.76 -30.75 1.48
CA GLY A 143 19.05 -31.54 0.28
C GLY A 143 20.53 -31.61 -0.06
N MET A 144 21.30 -30.53 0.16
CA MET A 144 22.76 -30.53 -0.02
C MET A 144 23.48 -31.31 1.08
N VAL A 145 23.09 -31.14 2.34
CA VAL A 145 23.69 -31.87 3.47
C VAL A 145 23.47 -33.38 3.34
N SER A 146 22.28 -33.80 2.91
CA SER A 146 21.95 -35.23 2.72
C SER A 146 22.76 -35.94 1.64
N GLN A 147 23.47 -35.19 0.80
CA GLN A 147 24.32 -35.74 -0.26
C GLN A 147 25.81 -35.67 0.07
N ALA A 148 26.18 -34.93 1.12
CA ALA A 148 27.56 -34.77 1.56
C ALA A 148 28.00 -35.84 2.59
N GLY A 149 27.04 -36.56 3.18
CA GLY A 149 27.28 -37.71 4.07
C GLY A 149 26.84 -39.01 3.42
#